data_AF-A0AAN8RAM6-F1
#
_entry.id   AF-A0AAN8RAM6-F1
#
_cell.length_a   1.000
_cell.length_b   1.000
_cell.length_c   1.000
_cell.angle_alpha   90.00
_cell.angle_beta   90.00
_cell.angle_gamma   90.00
#
_symmetry.space_group_name_H-M   'P 1'
#
loop_
_entity.id
_entity.type
_entity.pdbx_description
1 polymer ?
#
loop_
_entity_poly.entity_id
_entity_poly.type
_entity_poly.pdbx_seq_one_letter_code
_entity_poly.pdbx_strand_id
1 'polypeptide(L)'
;MGSVDISPLLRKGFRKKLDLTDVYKAPSFDLADTLSERLEREWDREVASAKKKPRLLRALSRCFLWPFVFYGILLYFGVSPSLHRKHRRRRRQCSPSSWGRIIGSFDPIHAQEREQGYYLALGLSLLFITRFLLLQPAIFGLHHLGMQIRIALFSLIYKKVHVGEK
;
A
#
# COMPACT_ATOMS: atom_id res chain seq x y z
N MET A 1 -7.59 8.96 -14.65
CA MET A 1 -6.61 8.08 -13.97
C MET A 1 -5.29 8.21 -14.72
N GLY A 2 -4.56 9.31 -14.52
CA GLY A 2 -3.30 9.55 -15.20
C GLY A 2 -2.17 8.95 -14.38
N SER A 3 -1.79 7.71 -14.68
CA SER A 3 -0.57 7.14 -14.11
C SER A 3 0.59 7.97 -14.65
N VAL A 4 1.26 8.72 -13.80
CA VAL A 4 2.47 9.46 -14.16
C VAL A 4 3.55 8.43 -14.45
N ASP A 5 3.76 8.10 -15.73
CA ASP A 5 4.80 7.15 -16.13
C ASP A 5 6.17 7.74 -15.78
N ILE A 6 6.88 7.09 -14.86
CA ILE A 6 8.18 7.53 -14.33
C ILE A 6 9.34 7.19 -15.30
N SER A 7 9.12 6.23 -16.20
CA SER A 7 10.07 5.78 -17.23
C SER A 7 10.75 6.90 -18.04
N PRO A 8 10.02 7.89 -18.61
CA PRO A 8 10.64 9.01 -19.31
C PRO A 8 11.51 9.90 -18.41
N LEU A 9 11.11 10.08 -17.14
CA LEU A 9 11.88 10.88 -16.17
C LEU A 9 13.21 10.20 -15.83
N LEU A 10 13.19 8.88 -15.60
CA LEU A 10 14.40 8.09 -15.33
C LEU A 10 15.36 8.09 -16.51
N ARG A 11 14.83 7.96 -17.74
CA ARG A 11 15.63 7.99 -18.96
C ARG A 11 16.28 9.37 -19.18
N LYS A 12 15.58 10.46 -18.84
CA LYS A 12 16.09 11.83 -18.91
C LYS A 12 17.17 12.08 -17.85
N GLY A 13 16.94 11.62 -16.62
CA GLY A 13 17.88 11.70 -15.50
C GLY A 13 19.17 10.91 -15.70
N PHE A 14 19.11 9.79 -16.44
CA PHE A 14 20.30 9.01 -16.78
C PHE A 14 21.20 9.74 -17.79
N ARG A 15 20.64 10.65 -18.59
CA ARG A 15 21.35 11.37 -19.67
C ARG A 15 21.80 12.77 -19.27
N LYS A 16 21.08 13.42 -18.35
CA LYS A 16 21.33 14.79 -17.90
C LYS A 16 20.95 14.93 -16.43
N LYS A 17 21.61 15.83 -15.70
CA LYS A 17 21.20 16.22 -14.34
C LYS A 17 19.80 16.83 -14.42
N LEU A 18 18.85 16.30 -13.65
CA LEU A 18 17.48 16.82 -13.64
C LEU A 18 17.44 18.24 -13.06
N ASP A 19 16.63 19.09 -13.68
CA ASP A 19 16.32 20.42 -13.20
C ASP A 19 14.92 20.45 -12.55
N LEU A 20 14.66 21.43 -11.68
CA LEU A 20 13.40 21.56 -10.92
C LEU A 20 12.18 21.75 -11.84
N THR A 21 12.40 22.25 -13.06
CA THR A 21 11.36 22.44 -14.10
C THR A 21 10.92 21.14 -14.76
N ASP A 22 11.73 20.07 -14.66
CA ASP A 22 11.44 18.75 -15.25
C ASP A 22 10.65 17.82 -14.31
N VAL A 23 10.40 18.26 -13.06
CA VAL A 23 9.64 17.49 -12.09
C VAL A 23 8.14 17.64 -12.39
N TYR A 24 7.46 16.50 -12.57
CA TYR A 24 6.02 16.48 -12.77
C TYR A 24 5.30 17.14 -11.59
N LYS A 25 4.34 18.03 -11.91
CA LYS A 25 3.43 18.59 -10.90
C LYS A 25 2.63 17.47 -10.25
N ALA A 26 2.41 17.58 -8.95
CA ALA A 26 1.58 16.64 -8.21
C ALA A 26 0.16 16.60 -8.84
N PRO A 27 -0.49 15.43 -8.88
CA PRO A 27 -1.87 15.31 -9.30
C PRO A 27 -2.75 16.27 -8.49
N SER A 28 -3.78 16.84 -9.11
CA SER A 28 -4.65 17.82 -8.43
C SER A 28 -5.34 17.26 -7.18
N PHE A 29 -5.49 15.93 -7.09
CA PHE A 29 -6.03 15.25 -5.92
C PHE A 29 -5.05 15.20 -4.72
N ASP A 30 -3.74 15.28 -4.98
CA ASP A 30 -2.69 15.29 -3.95
C ASP A 30 -2.27 16.71 -3.55
N LEU A 31 -2.91 17.73 -4.10
CA LEU A 31 -2.65 19.12 -3.72
C LEU A 31 -3.02 19.36 -2.26
N ALA A 32 -2.10 20.01 -1.55
CA ALA A 32 -2.26 20.36 -0.15
C ALA A 32 -3.54 21.17 0.11
N ASP A 33 -3.90 22.09 -0.79
CA ASP A 33 -5.08 22.93 -0.66
C ASP A 33 -6.37 22.09 -0.66
N THR A 34 -6.53 21.20 -1.64
CA THR A 34 -7.69 20.31 -1.76
C THR A 34 -7.79 19.34 -0.59
N LEU A 35 -6.66 18.79 -0.14
CA LEU A 35 -6.60 17.91 1.03
C LEU A 35 -6.94 18.66 2.32
N SER A 36 -6.44 19.88 2.48
CA SER A 36 -6.68 20.73 3.66
C SER A 36 -8.15 21.15 3.75
N GLU A 37 -8.76 21.57 2.64
CA GLU A 37 -10.15 22.02 2.59
C GLU A 37 -11.11 20.86 2.91
N ARG A 38 -10.82 19.66 2.41
CA ARG A 38 -11.60 18.46 2.73
C ARG A 38 -11.49 18.09 4.21
N LEU A 39 -10.30 18.22 4.80
CA LEU A 39 -10.09 17.96 6.23
C LEU A 39 -10.76 19.02 7.11
N GLU A 40 -10.70 20.29 6.72
CA GLU A 40 -11.35 21.42 7.42
C GLU A 40 -12.86 21.22 7.47
N ARG A 41 -13.51 20.88 6.35
CA ARG A 41 -14.96 20.63 6.32
C ARG A 41 -15.39 19.51 7.26
N GLU A 42 -14.64 18.41 7.33
CA GLU A 42 -14.94 17.31 8.24
C GLU A 42 -14.59 17.64 9.70
N TRP A 43 -13.57 18.46 9.92
CA TRP A 43 -13.25 18.99 11.24
C TRP A 43 -14.36 19.90 11.78
N ASP A 44 -14.85 20.84 10.97
CA ASP A 44 -15.93 21.75 11.34
C ASP A 44 -17.23 20.99 11.63
N ARG A 45 -17.52 19.93 10.88
CA ARG A 45 -18.63 19.00 11.18
C ARG A 45 -18.46 18.30 12.52
N GLU A 46 -17.26 17.79 12.82
CA GLU A 46 -17.00 17.14 14.11
C GLU A 46 -17.09 18.15 15.27
N VAL A 47 -16.60 19.39 15.08
CA VAL A 47 -16.72 20.46 16.09
C VAL A 47 -18.18 20.86 16.32
N ALA A 48 -18.97 21.04 15.25
CA ALA A 48 -20.39 21.39 15.36
C ALA A 48 -21.24 20.28 15.99
N SER A 49 -20.87 19.02 15.75
CA SER A 49 -21.63 17.87 16.25
C SER A 49 -21.16 17.35 17.61
N ALA A 50 -19.97 17.74 18.09
CA ALA A 50 -19.41 17.21 19.33
C ALA A 50 -19.87 17.99 20.58
N LYS A 51 -20.66 17.33 21.43
CA LYS A 51 -21.01 17.82 22.78
C LYS A 51 -19.85 17.78 23.81
N LYS A 52 -18.72 17.11 23.49
CA LYS A 52 -17.51 16.93 24.32
C LYS A 52 -16.25 17.19 23.47
N LYS A 53 -15.08 17.35 24.12
CA LYS A 53 -13.77 17.67 23.48
C LYS A 53 -13.60 17.03 22.08
N PRO A 54 -13.55 17.83 21.00
CA PRO A 54 -13.41 17.32 19.64
C PRO A 54 -12.03 16.67 19.44
N ARG A 55 -11.98 15.59 18.64
CA ARG A 55 -10.76 14.83 18.37
C ARG A 55 -10.41 14.87 16.88
N LEU A 56 -9.32 15.55 16.53
CA LEU A 56 -8.87 15.71 15.14
C LEU A 56 -8.63 14.36 14.44
N LEU A 57 -8.07 13.40 15.18
CA LEU A 57 -7.86 12.04 14.70
C LEU A 57 -9.15 11.36 14.25
N ARG A 58 -10.30 11.72 14.83
CA ARG A 58 -11.59 11.11 14.48
C ARG A 58 -12.08 11.60 13.12
N ALA A 59 -12.04 12.91 12.88
CA ALA A 59 -12.36 13.51 11.59
C ALA A 59 -11.41 13.00 10.49
N LEU A 60 -10.10 12.98 10.79
CA LEU A 60 -9.09 12.47 9.86
C LEU A 60 -9.30 10.99 9.54
N SER A 61 -9.59 10.18 10.57
CA SER A 61 -9.86 8.77 10.37
C SER A 61 -11.10 8.56 9.49
N ARG A 62 -12.20 9.31 9.63
CA ARG A 62 -13.37 9.14 8.74
C ARG A 62 -13.06 9.43 7.27
N CYS A 63 -12.22 10.41 6.97
CA CYS A 63 -11.82 10.74 5.60
C CYS A 63 -10.96 9.67 4.95
N PHE A 64 -9.96 9.16 5.68
CA PHE A 64 -8.91 8.30 5.12
C PHE A 64 -9.04 6.81 5.49
N LEU A 65 -9.89 6.45 6.45
CA LEU A 65 -10.15 5.05 6.81
C LEU A 65 -10.88 4.31 5.70
N TRP A 66 -11.77 4.95 4.96
CA TRP A 66 -12.55 4.25 3.92
C TRP A 66 -11.66 3.65 2.82
N PRO A 67 -10.74 4.43 2.22
CA PRO A 67 -9.74 3.88 1.30
C PRO A 67 -8.84 2.84 1.98
N PHE A 68 -8.39 3.09 3.22
CA PHE A 68 -7.53 2.17 3.96
C PHE A 68 -8.20 0.81 4.22
N VAL A 69 -9.46 0.82 4.64
CA VAL A 69 -10.27 -0.38 4.88
C VAL A 69 -10.54 -1.09 3.57
N PHE A 70 -10.82 -0.37 2.47
CA PHE A 70 -10.96 -0.98 1.15
C PHE A 70 -9.68 -1.72 0.72
N TYR A 71 -8.50 -1.09 0.84
CA TYR A 71 -7.22 -1.76 0.55
C TYR A 71 -6.93 -2.93 1.50
N GLY A 72 -7.29 -2.79 2.78
CA GLY A 72 -7.15 -3.85 3.79
C GLY A 72 -8.06 -5.05 3.51
N ILE A 73 -9.31 -4.80 3.10
CA ILE A 73 -10.28 -5.79 2.68
C ILE A 73 -9.86 -6.45 1.37
N LEU A 74 -9.37 -5.68 0.39
CA LEU A 74 -8.85 -6.21 -0.87
C LEU A 74 -7.61 -7.09 -0.64
N LEU A 75 -6.72 -6.71 0.29
CA LEU A 75 -5.63 -7.57 0.74
C LEU A 75 -6.15 -8.81 1.46
N TYR A 76 -7.13 -8.65 2.34
CA TYR A 76 -7.73 -9.77 3.06
C TYR A 76 -8.33 -10.77 2.08
N PHE A 77 -9.16 -10.32 1.13
CA PHE A 77 -9.80 -11.16 0.12
C PHE A 77 -8.87 -11.64 -0.98
N GLY A 78 -7.87 -10.86 -1.39
CA GLY A 78 -6.88 -11.25 -2.41
C GLY A 78 -5.89 -12.29 -1.88
N VAL A 79 -5.61 -12.27 -0.59
CA VAL A 79 -4.89 -13.36 0.09
C VAL A 79 -5.84 -14.54 0.33
N SER A 80 -7.13 -14.31 0.60
CA SER A 80 -8.06 -15.33 1.13
C SER A 80 -8.60 -16.45 0.22
N PRO A 81 -8.65 -16.42 -1.14
CA PRO A 81 -9.30 -17.50 -1.88
C PRO A 81 -8.41 -18.76 -1.88
N SER A 82 -7.09 -18.56 -1.78
CA SER A 82 -6.09 -19.61 -1.64
C SER A 82 -5.76 -19.97 -0.19
N LEU A 83 -6.28 -19.20 0.76
CA LEU A 83 -5.93 -19.26 2.18
C LEU A 83 -6.90 -20.08 3.00
N HIS A 84 -8.18 -20.15 2.60
CA HIS A 84 -9.16 -20.97 3.30
C HIS A 84 -8.85 -22.48 3.21
N ARG A 85 -7.94 -22.91 2.31
CA ARG A 85 -7.34 -24.26 2.32
C ARG A 85 -5.92 -24.35 2.90
N LYS A 86 -5.22 -23.23 3.17
CA LYS A 86 -3.77 -23.24 3.48
C LYS A 86 -3.37 -22.39 4.71
N HIS A 87 -4.32 -21.83 5.46
CA HIS A 87 -4.01 -21.04 6.67
C HIS A 87 -3.78 -21.83 7.96
N ARG A 88 -3.59 -23.16 7.88
CA ARG A 88 -3.02 -23.94 9.00
C ARG A 88 -1.55 -24.32 8.84
N ARG A 89 -0.90 -24.13 7.68
CA ARG A 89 0.45 -24.70 7.44
C ARG A 89 1.60 -23.71 7.17
N ARG A 90 1.36 -22.43 6.87
CA ARG A 90 2.39 -21.58 6.23
C ARG A 90 3.02 -20.43 7.01
N ARG A 91 2.60 -20.13 8.24
CA ARG A 91 3.35 -19.18 9.11
C ARG A 91 4.48 -19.85 9.90
N ARG A 92 4.72 -21.15 9.69
CA ARG A 92 5.74 -21.97 10.37
C ARG A 92 6.64 -22.71 9.37
N GLN A 93 6.95 -22.08 8.24
CA GLN A 93 7.78 -22.67 7.17
C GLN A 93 8.95 -21.78 6.78
N CYS A 94 9.53 -21.10 7.78
CA CYS A 94 11.00 -21.00 7.87
C CYS A 94 11.57 -22.27 8.52
N SER A 95 10.95 -23.42 8.27
CA SER A 95 11.56 -24.71 8.56
C SER A 95 12.16 -25.18 7.23
N PRO A 96 13.44 -25.58 7.18
CA PRO A 96 14.15 -26.14 6.01
C PRO A 96 13.41 -27.26 5.24
N SER A 97 12.25 -27.70 5.72
CA SER A 97 11.44 -28.82 5.22
C SER A 97 10.84 -28.64 3.83
N SER A 98 10.44 -27.44 3.39
CA SER A 98 9.85 -27.26 2.04
C SER A 98 10.90 -27.23 0.94
N TRP A 99 12.09 -26.70 1.24
CA TRP A 99 13.24 -26.74 0.32
C TRP A 99 13.83 -28.15 0.25
N GLY A 100 13.88 -28.88 1.38
CA GLY A 100 14.36 -30.26 1.44
C GLY A 100 13.61 -31.22 0.51
N ARG A 101 12.29 -31.05 0.31
CA ARG A 101 11.51 -31.87 -0.65
C ARG A 101 11.79 -31.55 -2.12
N ILE A 102 12.13 -30.30 -2.43
CA ILE A 102 12.52 -29.91 -3.79
C ILE A 102 13.94 -30.40 -4.08
N ILE A 103 14.84 -30.32 -3.10
CA ILE A 103 16.23 -30.80 -3.22
C ILE A 103 16.27 -32.34 -3.32
N GLY A 104 15.48 -33.07 -2.51
CA GLY A 104 15.40 -34.54 -2.60
C GLY A 104 14.77 -35.07 -3.90
N SER A 105 13.95 -34.27 -4.60
CA SER A 105 13.42 -34.63 -5.91
C SER A 105 14.44 -34.58 -7.05
N PHE A 106 15.66 -34.09 -6.80
CA PHE A 106 16.79 -34.18 -7.73
C PHE A 106 17.57 -35.49 -7.63
N ASP A 107 17.30 -36.35 -6.63
CA ASP A 107 17.91 -37.68 -6.57
C ASP A 107 17.33 -38.62 -7.64
N PRO A 108 18.17 -39.32 -8.42
CA PRO A 108 17.74 -40.13 -9.57
C PRO A 108 16.91 -41.38 -9.21
N ILE A 109 16.78 -41.70 -7.92
CA ILE A 109 16.17 -42.93 -7.41
C ILE A 109 14.62 -42.84 -7.39
N HIS A 110 14.04 -41.63 -7.43
CA HIS A 110 12.61 -41.40 -7.24
C HIS A 110 11.93 -40.74 -8.45
N ALA A 111 11.88 -41.42 -9.60
CA ALA A 111 11.29 -40.90 -10.85
C ALA A 111 9.84 -40.40 -10.69
N GLN A 112 9.04 -41.04 -9.82
CA GLN A 112 7.65 -40.66 -9.54
C GLN A 112 7.52 -39.36 -8.73
N GLU A 113 8.54 -38.97 -7.95
CA GLU A 113 8.54 -37.74 -7.15
C GLU A 113 8.90 -36.50 -7.98
N ARG A 114 9.54 -36.70 -9.14
CA ARG A 114 10.01 -35.62 -10.02
C ARG A 114 8.84 -34.85 -10.66
N GLU A 115 7.81 -35.55 -11.13
CA GLU A 115 6.59 -34.90 -11.66
C GLU A 115 5.86 -34.10 -10.58
N GLN A 116 5.71 -34.67 -9.38
CA GLN A 116 5.10 -34.00 -8.23
C GLN A 116 5.90 -32.77 -7.80
N GLY A 117 7.23 -32.83 -7.89
CA GLY A 117 8.14 -31.70 -7.65
C GLY A 117 7.88 -30.51 -8.57
N TYR A 118 7.69 -30.74 -9.88
CA TYR A 118 7.37 -29.67 -10.83
C TYR A 118 6.04 -28.98 -10.52
N TYR A 119 4.97 -29.74 -10.22
CA TYR A 119 3.68 -29.16 -9.82
C TYR A 119 3.77 -28.36 -8.52
N LEU A 120 4.55 -28.85 -7.54
CA LEU A 120 4.77 -28.15 -6.28
C LEU A 120 5.57 -26.86 -6.48
N ALA A 121 6.61 -26.88 -7.32
CA ALA A 121 7.43 -25.72 -7.65
C ALA A 121 6.63 -24.66 -8.43
N LEU A 122 5.85 -25.06 -9.43
CA LEU A 122 4.94 -24.17 -10.18
C LEU A 122 3.86 -23.57 -9.29
N GLY A 123 3.24 -24.36 -8.41
CA GLY A 123 2.26 -23.85 -7.45
C GLY A 123 2.85 -22.89 -6.42
N LEU A 124 4.13 -23.09 -6.05
CA LEU A 124 4.88 -22.17 -5.19
C LEU A 124 5.20 -20.87 -5.90
N SER A 125 5.75 -20.92 -7.12
CA SER A 125 6.11 -19.74 -7.90
C SER A 125 4.88 -18.88 -8.22
N LEU A 126 3.79 -19.48 -8.68
CA LEU A 126 2.54 -18.78 -8.97
C LEU A 126 1.98 -18.07 -7.72
N LEU A 127 2.06 -18.71 -6.56
CA LEU A 127 1.64 -18.10 -5.29
C LEU A 127 2.54 -16.92 -4.89
N PHE A 128 3.85 -17.03 -5.09
CA PHE A 128 4.79 -15.92 -4.83
C PHE A 128 4.50 -14.73 -5.75
N ILE A 129 4.31 -14.98 -7.05
CA ILE A 129 3.99 -13.95 -8.05
C ILE A 129 2.68 -13.26 -7.69
N THR A 130 1.62 -14.04 -7.41
CA THR A 130 0.31 -13.50 -7.03
C THR A 130 0.41 -12.64 -5.77
N ARG A 131 1.15 -13.11 -4.75
CA ARG A 131 1.38 -12.35 -3.53
C ARG A 131 2.12 -11.04 -3.79
N PHE A 132 3.17 -11.07 -4.61
CA PHE A 132 3.95 -9.89 -4.94
C PHE A 132 3.12 -8.84 -5.69
N LEU A 133 2.35 -9.29 -6.69
CA LEU A 133 1.44 -8.43 -7.48
C LEU A 133 0.34 -7.78 -6.62
N LEU A 134 -0.13 -8.44 -5.56
CA LEU A 134 -1.12 -7.88 -4.65
C LEU A 134 -0.51 -7.00 -3.55
N LEU A 135 0.63 -7.39 -2.99
CA LEU A 135 1.26 -6.64 -1.88
C LEU A 135 1.85 -5.31 -2.34
N GLN A 136 2.52 -5.27 -3.49
CA GLN A 136 3.22 -4.08 -3.96
C GLN A 136 2.28 -2.88 -4.15
N PRO A 137 1.14 -3.00 -4.88
CA PRO A 137 0.19 -1.90 -5.02
C PRO A 137 -0.46 -1.51 -3.70
N ALA A 138 -0.71 -2.47 -2.81
CA ALA A 138 -1.32 -2.18 -1.51
C ALA A 138 -0.38 -1.41 -0.58
N ILE A 139 0.91 -1.78 -0.53
CA ILE A 139 1.93 -1.06 0.24
C ILE A 139 2.12 0.34 -0.36
N PHE A 140 2.16 0.46 -1.68
CA PHE A 140 2.26 1.76 -2.36
C PHE A 140 1.05 2.66 -2.04
N GLY A 141 -0.18 2.13 -2.14
CA GLY A 141 -1.39 2.85 -1.79
C GLY A 141 -1.42 3.29 -0.32
N LEU A 142 -0.92 2.45 0.59
CA LEU A 142 -0.81 2.81 2.00
C LEU A 142 0.19 3.94 2.25
N HIS A 143 1.36 3.90 1.60
CA HIS A 143 2.35 4.98 1.70
C HIS A 143 1.79 6.29 1.12
N HIS A 144 1.10 6.21 -0.01
CA HIS A 144 0.45 7.36 -0.65
C HIS A 144 -0.58 8.01 0.26
N LEU A 145 -1.46 7.21 0.87
CA LEU A 145 -2.41 7.69 1.90
C LEU A 145 -1.70 8.33 3.10
N GLY A 146 -0.60 7.73 3.56
CA GLY A 146 0.21 8.27 4.65
C GLY A 146 0.81 9.64 4.32
N MET A 147 1.25 9.86 3.08
CA MET A 147 1.74 11.16 2.61
C MET A 147 0.62 12.21 2.59
N GLN A 148 -0.56 11.86 2.07
CA GLN A 148 -1.71 12.78 2.04
C GLN A 148 -2.11 13.24 3.45
N ILE A 149 -2.15 12.32 4.42
CA ILE A 149 -2.46 12.64 5.83
C ILE A 149 -1.46 13.63 6.39
N ARG A 150 -0.15 13.41 6.16
CA ARG A 150 0.91 14.30 6.67
C ARG A 150 0.79 15.70 6.08
N ILE A 151 0.60 15.81 4.77
CA ILE A 151 0.45 17.11 4.07
C ILE A 151 -0.77 17.86 4.63
N ALA A 152 -1.92 17.20 4.72
CA ALA A 152 -3.14 17.82 5.23
C ALA A 152 -2.99 18.32 6.67
N LEU A 153 -2.34 17.54 7.53
CA LEU A 153 -2.08 17.92 8.93
C LEU A 153 -1.16 19.15 9.01
N PHE A 154 -0.07 19.19 8.24
CA PHE A 154 0.84 20.34 8.24
C PHE A 154 0.15 21.61 7.73
N SER A 155 -0.63 21.52 6.65
CA SER A 155 -1.40 22.66 6.13
C SER A 155 -2.42 23.19 7.15
N LEU A 156 -3.10 22.30 7.87
CA LEU A 156 -4.08 22.70 8.89
C LEU A 156 -3.41 23.37 10.10
N ILE A 157 -2.29 22.81 10.58
CA ILE A 157 -1.51 23.40 11.68
C ILE A 157 -1.02 24.78 11.27
N TYR A 158 -0.47 24.92 10.06
CA TYR A 158 0.02 26.20 9.54
C TYR A 158 -1.08 27.25 9.52
N LYS A 159 -2.25 26.94 8.95
CA LYS A 159 -3.41 27.86 8.96
C LYS A 159 -3.86 28.22 10.38
N LYS A 160 -3.87 27.25 11.31
CA LYS A 160 -4.26 27.52 12.71
C LYS A 160 -3.28 28.40 13.45
N VAL A 161 -1.98 28.18 13.29
CA VAL A 161 -0.94 29.03 13.90
C VAL A 161 -1.04 30.45 13.35
N HIS A 162 -1.18 30.61 12.03
CA HIS A 162 -1.25 31.92 11.39
C HIS A 162 -2.51 32.72 11.74
N VAL A 163 -3.64 32.06 12.00
CA VAL A 163 -4.88 32.71 12.45
C VAL A 163 -4.82 33.09 13.93
N GLY A 164 -4.07 32.36 14.76
CA GLY A 164 -3.93 32.65 16.20
C GLY A 164 -3.01 33.83 16.54
N GLU A 165 -2.33 34.40 15.53
CA GLU A 165 -1.43 35.55 15.68
C GLU A 165 -2.13 36.90 15.43
N LYS A 166 -3.43 36.89 15.10
CA LYS A 166 -4.30 38.08 14.96
C LYS A 166 -5.34 38.12 16.06
#